data_AF-A0A7K7B9C6-F1
#
_entry.id   AF-A0A7K7B9C6-F1
#
_cell.length_a   1.000
_cell.length_b   1.000
_cell.length_c   1.000
_cell.angle_alpha   90.00
_cell.angle_beta   90.00
_cell.angle_gamma   90.00
#
_symmetry.space_group_name_H-M   'P 1'
#
loop_
_entity.id
_entity.type
_entity.pdbx_description
1 polymer ?
#
loop_
_entity_poly.entity_id
_entity_poly.type
_entity_poly.pdbx_seq_one_letter_code
_entity_poly.pdbx_strand_id
1 'polypeptide(L)'
;AQEFEQSRIIKFTPPDACRLELMRFQTQYDGRDLPFSVRAAVVVQGAYVELQAFVNMSSTALTAPRSPSGKYCENVMIRFPVPAQWIKALWTMNLQKQKSLKAKMNRRTCLGSLHEVESEPVIQVSVGTAKYESAYRAVVWKIDRLPDKNSSSDHPHSLSYKLELSSDQEIPSDWYPFATVQFVIPEASASGTEVKSLGVERDVQPHKHVLQKAFYSCQVEIEKKWIRLDGEDPDKAGSCLMQ
;
A
#
# COMPACT_ATOMS: atom_id res chain seq x y z
N ALA A 1 4.93 -11.96 -37.90
CA ALA A 1 4.31 -12.87 -36.91
C ALA A 1 4.88 -14.28 -37.02
N GLN A 2 4.82 -14.91 -38.19
CA GLN A 2 5.24 -16.30 -38.41
C GLN A 2 6.69 -16.63 -37.97
N GLU A 3 7.67 -15.75 -38.23
CA GLU A 3 9.06 -15.99 -37.79
C GLU A 3 9.21 -16.03 -36.26
N PHE A 4 8.51 -15.15 -35.53
CA PHE A 4 8.52 -15.14 -34.06
C PHE A 4 7.85 -16.39 -33.49
N GLU A 5 6.77 -16.87 -34.11
CA GLU A 5 6.09 -18.10 -33.68
C GLU A 5 7.01 -19.33 -33.77
N GLN A 6 7.85 -19.39 -34.79
CA GLN A 6 8.77 -20.50 -35.03
C GLN A 6 10.08 -20.39 -34.25
N SER A 7 10.67 -19.19 -34.17
CA SER A 7 12.03 -18.99 -33.65
C SER A 7 12.10 -18.28 -32.30
N ARG A 8 11.01 -17.61 -31.87
CA ARG A 8 11.00 -16.66 -30.74
C ARG A 8 11.99 -15.50 -30.91
N ILE A 9 12.38 -15.18 -32.15
CA ILE A 9 13.27 -14.06 -32.48
C ILE A 9 12.44 -12.88 -33.01
N ILE A 10 12.78 -11.68 -32.56
CA ILE A 10 12.25 -10.42 -33.07
C ILE A 10 13.38 -9.68 -33.77
N LYS A 11 13.25 -9.46 -35.07
CA LYS A 11 14.17 -8.63 -35.87
C LYS A 11 13.53 -7.26 -36.11
N PHE A 12 14.30 -6.20 -35.93
CA PHE A 12 13.84 -4.83 -36.14
C PHE A 12 15.03 -3.89 -36.39
N THR A 13 14.76 -2.75 -37.02
CA THR A 13 15.75 -1.68 -37.20
C THR A 13 15.40 -0.53 -36.24
N PRO A 14 16.15 -0.34 -35.13
CA PRO A 14 15.86 0.73 -34.20
C PRO A 14 16.12 2.11 -34.83
N PRO A 15 15.27 3.12 -34.56
CA PRO A 15 15.65 4.52 -34.78
C PRO A 15 16.85 4.89 -33.91
N ASP A 16 17.75 5.71 -34.45
CA ASP A 16 18.98 6.09 -33.77
C ASP A 16 18.69 6.95 -32.52
N ALA A 17 19.46 6.71 -31.46
CA ALA A 17 19.39 7.41 -30.18
C ALA A 17 17.97 7.52 -29.55
N CYS A 18 17.02 6.68 -29.95
CA CYS A 18 15.63 6.78 -29.55
C CYS A 18 15.23 5.67 -28.58
N ARG A 19 14.38 6.01 -27.59
CA ARG A 19 13.66 5.01 -26.79
C ARG A 19 12.44 4.54 -27.58
N LEU A 20 12.31 3.23 -27.75
CA LEU A 20 11.18 2.60 -28.43
C LEU A 20 10.52 1.54 -27.55
N GLU A 21 9.22 1.37 -27.70
CA GLU A 21 8.49 0.21 -27.18
C GLU A 21 8.53 -0.88 -28.25
N LEU A 22 9.31 -1.94 -28.01
CA LEU A 22 9.49 -3.00 -29.01
C LEU A 22 8.27 -3.92 -29.11
N MET A 23 7.66 -4.22 -27.97
CA MET A 23 6.50 -5.10 -27.89
C MET A 23 5.67 -4.80 -26.65
N ARG A 24 4.37 -5.06 -26.77
CA ARG A 24 3.43 -5.12 -25.66
C ARG A 24 2.64 -6.41 -25.76
N PHE A 25 2.53 -7.13 -24.66
CA PHE A 25 1.80 -8.38 -24.60
C PHE A 25 1.07 -8.51 -23.27
N GLN A 26 0.12 -9.44 -23.22
CA GLN A 26 -0.61 -9.82 -22.03
C GLN A 26 -0.43 -11.32 -21.81
N THR A 27 -0.30 -11.72 -20.55
CA THR A 27 -0.28 -13.12 -20.14
C THR A 27 -1.30 -13.33 -19.04
N GLN A 28 -1.71 -14.59 -18.85
CA GLN A 28 -2.44 -14.98 -17.66
C GLN A 28 -1.52 -14.88 -16.43
N TYR A 29 -2.13 -14.61 -15.29
CA TYR A 29 -1.46 -14.65 -14.01
C TYR A 29 -1.10 -16.10 -13.66
N ASP A 30 0.16 -16.34 -13.33
CA ASP A 30 0.68 -17.69 -13.07
C ASP A 30 0.50 -18.15 -11.62
N GLY A 31 -0.27 -17.40 -10.82
CA GLY A 31 -0.59 -17.77 -9.44
C GLY A 31 0.57 -17.61 -8.46
N ARG A 32 1.68 -16.96 -8.84
CA ARG A 32 2.82 -16.76 -7.93
C ARG A 32 2.42 -16.01 -6.66
N ASP A 33 2.95 -16.44 -5.53
CA ASP A 33 2.74 -15.72 -4.28
C ASP A 33 3.36 -14.32 -4.32
N LEU A 34 2.65 -13.36 -3.76
CA LEU A 34 3.16 -12.00 -3.57
C LEU A 34 4.25 -11.98 -2.48
N PRO A 35 5.22 -11.06 -2.58
CA PRO A 35 6.34 -10.98 -1.63
C PRO A 35 5.93 -10.62 -0.19
N PHE A 36 4.74 -10.03 -0.03
CA PHE A 36 4.12 -9.72 1.26
C PHE A 36 2.61 -9.73 1.10
N SER A 37 1.90 -9.82 2.22
CA SER A 37 0.45 -9.64 2.30
C SER A 37 0.10 -8.38 3.08
N VAL A 38 -1.00 -7.74 2.70
CA VAL A 38 -1.58 -6.62 3.44
C VAL A 38 -2.90 -7.10 4.02
N ARG A 39 -3.14 -6.77 5.29
CA ARG A 39 -4.44 -6.92 5.95
C ARG A 39 -4.85 -5.57 6.48
N ALA A 40 -6.10 -5.20 6.32
CA ALA A 40 -6.62 -3.93 6.83
C ALA A 40 -8.00 -4.14 7.41
N ALA A 41 -8.28 -3.44 8.50
CA ALA A 41 -9.57 -3.41 9.13
C ALA A 41 -9.93 -1.98 9.53
N VAL A 42 -11.21 -1.65 9.45
CA VAL A 42 -11.80 -0.45 10.03
C VAL A 42 -12.79 -0.87 11.09
N VAL A 43 -12.58 -0.37 12.30
CA VAL A 43 -13.45 -0.58 13.45
C VAL A 43 -14.22 0.71 13.69
N VAL A 44 -15.53 0.57 13.85
CA VAL A 44 -16.44 1.67 14.15
C VAL A 44 -17.01 1.45 15.54
N GLN A 45 -16.92 2.47 16.38
CA GLN A 45 -17.50 2.49 17.72
C GLN A 45 -18.10 3.88 18.01
N GLY A 46 -19.43 3.99 17.89
CA GLY A 46 -20.12 5.28 17.98
C GLY A 46 -19.58 6.28 16.95
N ALA A 47 -19.13 7.45 17.42
CA ALA A 47 -18.50 8.48 16.59
C ALA A 47 -17.03 8.19 16.24
N TYR A 48 -16.41 7.14 16.78
CA TYR A 48 -15.01 6.84 16.52
C TYR A 48 -14.84 5.85 15.37
N VAL A 49 -13.90 6.16 14.48
CA VAL A 49 -13.45 5.28 13.40
C VAL A 49 -11.96 5.03 13.55
N GLU A 50 -11.59 3.77 13.69
CA GLU A 50 -10.19 3.34 13.77
C GLU A 50 -9.84 2.49 12.55
N LEU A 51 -8.83 2.90 11.79
CA LEU A 51 -8.23 2.05 10.76
C LEU A 51 -6.96 1.42 11.31
N GLN A 52 -6.82 0.12 11.10
CA GLN A 52 -5.61 -0.63 11.40
C GLN A 52 -5.20 -1.47 10.19
N ALA A 53 -3.93 -1.40 9.80
CA ALA A 53 -3.39 -2.16 8.70
C ALA A 53 -2.05 -2.81 9.06
N PHE A 54 -1.81 -3.98 8.50
CA PHE A 54 -0.62 -4.78 8.72
C PHE A 54 -0.02 -5.26 7.39
N VAL A 55 1.29 -5.13 7.25
CA VAL A 55 2.09 -5.72 6.18
C VAL A 55 2.87 -6.88 6.77
N ASN A 56 2.65 -8.08 6.22
CA ASN A 56 3.31 -9.31 6.65
C ASN A 56 4.19 -9.82 5.51
N MET A 57 5.49 -9.97 5.76
CA MET A 57 6.40 -10.54 4.77
C MET A 57 6.04 -12.00 4.50
N SER A 58 6.10 -12.43 3.25
CA SER A 58 5.88 -13.83 2.89
C SER A 58 7.13 -14.65 3.15
N SER A 59 7.01 -15.72 3.94
CA SER A 59 8.13 -16.62 4.26
C SER A 59 8.69 -17.33 3.02
N THR A 60 7.85 -17.57 1.99
CA THR A 60 8.25 -18.20 0.71
C THR A 60 8.96 -17.24 -0.24
N ALA A 61 8.79 -15.93 -0.07
CA ALA A 61 9.45 -14.93 -0.93
C ALA A 61 10.93 -14.73 -0.59
N LEU A 62 11.36 -15.16 0.59
CA LEU A 62 12.74 -15.06 1.09
C LEU A 62 13.66 -16.16 0.53
N THR A 63 13.10 -17.22 -0.05
CA THR A 63 13.81 -18.43 -0.52
C THR A 63 13.77 -18.56 -2.04
N ALA A 64 14.40 -17.62 -2.75
CA ALA A 64 14.74 -17.83 -4.16
C ALA A 64 16.23 -18.21 -4.28
N PRO A 65 16.58 -19.37 -4.85
CA PRO A 65 17.94 -19.92 -4.82
C PRO A 65 18.94 -19.23 -5.76
N ARG A 66 18.59 -18.08 -6.36
CA ARG A 66 19.38 -17.44 -7.43
C ARG A 66 19.75 -15.97 -7.19
N SER A 67 19.46 -15.39 -6.03
CA SER A 67 19.94 -14.04 -5.70
C SER A 67 20.66 -14.02 -4.34
N PRO A 68 21.94 -13.59 -4.28
CA PRO A 68 22.72 -13.54 -3.03
C PRO A 68 22.18 -12.49 -2.01
N SER A 69 21.31 -11.60 -2.45
CA SER A 69 20.44 -10.78 -1.59
C SER A 69 19.01 -11.30 -1.70
N GLY A 70 18.33 -11.56 -0.58
CA GLY A 70 16.90 -11.94 -0.59
C GLY A 70 16.04 -10.97 -1.41
N LYS A 71 14.92 -11.46 -1.95
CA LYS A 71 14.00 -10.62 -2.73
C LYS A 71 13.49 -9.47 -1.86
N TYR A 72 13.59 -8.25 -2.38
CA TYR A 72 13.07 -7.05 -1.74
C TYR A 72 12.14 -6.31 -2.70
N CYS A 73 11.22 -5.55 -2.13
CA CYS A 73 10.32 -4.66 -2.84
C CYS A 73 10.76 -3.22 -2.60
N GLU A 74 10.56 -2.37 -3.60
CA GLU A 74 10.81 -0.94 -3.54
C GLU A 74 9.51 -0.16 -3.73
N ASN A 75 9.49 1.07 -3.22
CA ASN A 75 8.43 2.05 -3.45
C ASN A 75 7.03 1.49 -3.13
N VAL A 76 6.90 0.82 -1.99
CA VAL A 76 5.62 0.27 -1.55
C VAL A 76 4.72 1.43 -1.14
N MET A 77 3.58 1.54 -1.80
CA MET A 77 2.57 2.56 -1.56
C MET A 77 1.23 1.88 -1.31
N ILE A 78 0.70 2.04 -0.10
CA ILE A 78 -0.63 1.55 0.28
C ILE A 78 -1.55 2.76 0.47
N ARG A 79 -2.67 2.77 -0.25
CA ARG A 79 -3.64 3.86 -0.23
C ARG A 79 -4.94 3.38 0.40
N PHE A 80 -5.28 3.94 1.54
CA PHE A 80 -6.54 3.70 2.24
C PHE A 80 -7.53 4.82 1.90
N PRO A 81 -8.56 4.56 1.08
CA PRO A 81 -9.49 5.60 0.65
C PRO A 81 -10.26 6.17 1.84
N VAL A 82 -10.37 7.50 1.86
CA VAL A 82 -11.06 8.25 2.91
C VAL A 82 -12.34 8.86 2.32
N PRO A 83 -13.52 8.55 2.90
CA PRO A 83 -14.76 9.26 2.63
C PRO A 83 -14.64 10.78 2.69
N ALA A 84 -15.37 11.48 1.82
CA ALA A 84 -15.36 12.95 1.80
C ALA A 84 -15.72 13.56 3.17
N GLN A 85 -16.70 12.97 3.86
CA GLN A 85 -17.15 13.45 5.16
C GLN A 85 -16.09 13.34 6.28
N TRP A 86 -15.10 12.43 6.16
CA TRP A 86 -14.07 12.26 7.18
C TRP A 86 -12.84 13.17 6.98
N ILE A 87 -12.76 13.87 5.84
CA ILE A 87 -11.57 14.68 5.49
C ILE A 87 -11.30 15.76 6.54
N LYS A 88 -12.35 16.40 7.10
CA LYS A 88 -12.19 17.43 8.15
C LYS A 88 -11.53 16.86 9.41
N ALA A 89 -11.85 15.62 9.80
CA ALA A 89 -11.26 14.96 10.96
C ALA A 89 -9.78 14.58 10.74
N LEU A 90 -9.35 14.44 9.49
CA LEU A 90 -7.95 14.17 9.13
C LEU A 90 -7.07 15.42 9.02
N TRP A 91 -7.60 16.59 9.34
CA TRP A 91 -6.92 17.87 9.26
C TRP A 91 -6.81 18.48 10.66
N THR A 92 -5.60 18.70 11.16
CA THR A 92 -5.43 19.53 12.36
C THR A 92 -5.63 21.00 11.99
N MET A 93 -6.57 21.66 12.68
CA MET A 93 -6.78 23.10 12.61
C MET A 93 -5.70 23.82 13.44
N ASN A 94 -4.57 24.18 12.83
CA ASN A 94 -3.62 25.09 13.45
C ASN A 94 -3.94 26.54 13.05
N LEU A 95 -3.99 27.47 14.01
CA LEU A 95 -4.34 28.90 13.86
C LEU A 95 -3.57 29.67 12.77
N GLN A 96 -2.50 29.10 12.19
CA GLN A 96 -1.67 29.76 11.18
C GLN A 96 -1.62 29.08 9.79
N LYS A 97 -2.24 27.89 9.57
CA LYS A 97 -2.45 27.25 8.23
C LYS A 97 -2.99 25.82 8.35
N GLN A 98 -3.85 25.42 7.41
CA GLN A 98 -4.32 24.04 7.23
C GLN A 98 -3.14 23.12 6.85
N LYS A 99 -2.91 22.03 7.60
CA LYS A 99 -1.88 21.02 7.30
C LYS A 99 -2.45 19.61 7.51
N SER A 100 -2.15 18.70 6.57
CA SER A 100 -2.51 17.28 6.68
C SER A 100 -1.83 16.63 7.88
N LEU A 101 -2.53 15.72 8.57
CA LEU A 101 -1.91 14.85 9.57
C LEU A 101 -0.72 14.09 8.98
N LYS A 102 0.42 14.16 9.66
CA LYS A 102 1.63 13.40 9.33
C LYS A 102 1.87 12.38 10.41
N ALA A 103 2.36 11.21 10.01
CA ALA A 103 2.60 10.14 10.96
C ALA A 103 3.72 10.47 11.95
N LYS A 104 3.52 10.07 13.22
CA LYS A 104 4.55 10.03 14.26
C LYS A 104 5.01 8.58 14.40
N MET A 105 6.32 8.36 14.40
CA MET A 105 6.91 7.03 14.53
C MET A 105 6.55 6.43 15.89
N ASN A 106 5.97 5.23 15.92
CA ASN A 106 5.63 4.55 17.16
C ASN A 106 6.89 3.89 17.76
N ARG A 107 7.67 4.63 18.56
CA ARG A 107 8.78 4.08 19.37
C ARG A 107 8.24 3.55 20.71
N ARG A 108 7.45 2.47 20.72
CA ARG A 108 7.11 1.80 22.00
C ARG A 108 8.18 0.76 22.34
N THR A 109 9.17 1.18 23.14
CA THR A 109 9.80 0.43 24.27
C THR A 109 11.03 1.19 24.82
N CYS A 110 10.81 2.27 25.56
CA CYS A 110 11.70 2.64 26.65
C CYS A 110 10.88 2.61 27.95
N LEU A 111 11.31 1.81 28.92
CA LEU A 111 10.66 1.66 30.22
C LEU A 111 10.71 3.02 30.94
N GLY A 112 9.58 3.73 31.06
CA GLY A 112 9.49 4.96 31.86
C GLY A 112 8.74 6.17 31.28
N SER A 113 8.18 6.12 30.06
CA SER A 113 7.37 7.25 29.57
C SER A 113 5.95 7.22 30.14
N LEU A 114 5.68 8.03 31.16
CA LEU A 114 4.34 8.45 31.56
C LEU A 114 3.63 9.04 30.34
N HIS A 115 2.61 8.35 29.83
CA HIS A 115 1.85 8.85 28.70
C HIS A 115 0.82 9.85 29.20
N GLU A 116 1.08 11.13 28.94
CA GLU A 116 0.03 12.13 28.85
C GLU A 116 -0.91 11.69 27.70
N VAL A 117 -2.22 11.75 27.94
CA VAL A 117 -3.26 11.43 26.95
C VAL A 117 -3.19 12.50 25.86
N GLU A 118 -2.42 12.23 24.80
CA GLU A 118 -2.27 13.14 23.66
C GLU A 118 -3.53 13.01 22.78
N SER A 119 -4.50 13.91 22.97
CA SER A 119 -5.80 14.00 22.30
C SER A 119 -5.76 14.47 20.83
N GLU A 120 -4.63 14.33 20.13
CA GLU A 120 -4.52 14.68 18.71
C GLU A 120 -4.61 13.40 17.85
N PRO A 121 -5.45 13.37 16.79
CA PRO A 121 -5.55 12.22 15.91
C PRO A 121 -4.25 12.08 15.09
N VAL A 122 -3.27 11.35 15.61
CA VAL A 122 -1.98 11.15 14.93
C VAL A 122 -1.97 9.80 14.23
N ILE A 123 -1.66 9.79 12.93
CA ILE A 123 -1.39 8.54 12.20
C ILE A 123 -0.14 7.90 12.81
N GLN A 124 -0.23 6.64 13.20
CA GLN A 124 0.89 5.88 13.74
C GLN A 124 1.37 4.89 12.68
N VAL A 125 2.68 4.81 12.49
CA VAL A 125 3.31 3.82 11.61
C VAL A 125 4.52 3.20 12.30
N SER A 126 4.77 1.92 12.02
CA SER A 126 5.98 1.23 12.50
C SER A 126 7.17 1.37 11.54
N VAL A 127 6.93 1.73 10.27
CA VAL A 127 7.95 1.91 9.22
C VAL A 127 7.42 2.87 8.15
N GLY A 128 8.33 3.57 7.50
CA GLY A 128 8.02 4.46 6.39
C GLY A 128 7.32 5.73 6.87
N THR A 129 6.51 6.32 6.00
CA THR A 129 5.77 7.54 6.29
C THR A 129 4.31 7.38 5.90
N ALA A 130 3.40 7.98 6.66
CA ALA A 130 2.01 8.06 6.28
C ALA A 130 1.45 9.47 6.45
N LYS A 131 0.57 9.85 5.53
CA LYS A 131 -0.16 11.12 5.55
C LYS A 131 -1.39 11.02 4.67
N TYR A 132 -2.35 11.91 4.91
CA TYR A 132 -3.42 12.13 3.95
C TYR A 132 -2.88 12.86 2.71
N GLU A 133 -3.17 12.35 1.52
CA GLU A 133 -2.86 13.01 0.24
C GLU A 133 -4.16 13.28 -0.52
N SER A 134 -4.48 14.57 -0.72
CA SER A 134 -5.72 15.01 -1.37
C SER A 134 -5.84 14.54 -2.82
N ALA A 135 -4.72 14.44 -3.55
CA ALA A 135 -4.69 13.93 -4.92
C ALA A 135 -5.24 12.49 -5.05
N TYR A 136 -5.13 11.69 -3.98
CA TYR A 136 -5.64 10.32 -3.92
C TYR A 136 -6.91 10.19 -3.07
N ARG A 137 -7.32 11.26 -2.37
CA ARG A 137 -8.38 11.23 -1.35
C ARG A 137 -8.20 10.05 -0.38
N ALA A 138 -6.96 9.80 0.02
CA ALA A 138 -6.58 8.60 0.75
C ALA A 138 -5.50 8.92 1.80
N VAL A 139 -5.47 8.14 2.88
CA VAL A 139 -4.27 8.01 3.71
C VAL A 139 -3.28 7.16 2.93
N VAL A 140 -2.11 7.72 2.63
CA VAL A 140 -1.06 7.09 1.84
C VAL A 140 0.08 6.68 2.76
N TRP A 141 0.33 5.37 2.85
CA TRP A 141 1.47 4.78 3.55
C TRP A 141 2.55 4.44 2.53
N LYS A 142 3.71 5.10 2.65
CA LYS A 142 4.87 4.90 1.78
C LYS A 142 5.99 4.22 2.56
N ILE A 143 6.45 3.10 2.05
CA ILE A 143 7.59 2.33 2.57
C ILE A 143 8.59 2.18 1.42
N ASP A 144 9.79 2.73 1.62
CA ASP A 144 10.80 2.77 0.55
C ASP A 144 11.26 1.38 0.16
N ARG A 145 11.40 0.47 1.14
CA ARG A 145 11.88 -0.88 0.95
C ARG A 145 11.28 -1.88 1.93
N LEU A 146 10.93 -3.07 1.43
CA LEU A 146 10.55 -4.24 2.23
C LEU A 146 11.38 -5.46 1.82
N PRO A 147 11.89 -6.29 2.75
CA PRO A 147 11.89 -6.06 4.20
C PRO A 147 12.72 -4.81 4.57
N ASP A 148 12.34 -4.15 5.66
CA ASP A 148 13.11 -3.00 6.16
C ASP A 148 14.49 -3.48 6.64
N LYS A 149 15.53 -2.67 6.39
CA LYS A 149 16.92 -3.04 6.70
C LYS A 149 17.19 -3.20 8.19
N ASN A 150 16.38 -2.56 9.03
CA ASN A 150 16.61 -2.45 10.48
C ASN A 150 15.57 -3.23 11.31
N SER A 151 14.62 -3.92 10.68
CA SER A 151 13.59 -4.70 11.36
C SER A 151 13.90 -6.19 11.31
N SER A 152 13.56 -6.94 12.36
CA SER A 152 13.46 -8.39 12.27
C SER A 152 12.37 -8.77 11.27
N SER A 153 12.63 -9.79 10.44
CA SER A 153 11.71 -10.27 9.40
C SER A 153 10.39 -10.82 9.94
N ASP A 154 10.32 -11.07 11.24
CA ASP A 154 9.28 -11.87 11.88
C ASP A 154 8.15 -11.03 12.46
N HIS A 155 8.30 -9.70 12.51
CA HIS A 155 7.26 -8.81 13.01
C HIS A 155 6.53 -8.09 11.88
N PRO A 156 5.18 -8.09 11.88
CA PRO A 156 4.43 -7.33 10.91
C PRO A 156 4.68 -5.84 11.09
N HIS A 157 4.73 -5.13 9.97
CA HIS A 157 4.71 -3.68 9.98
C HIS A 157 3.27 -3.20 10.07
N SER A 158 3.01 -2.12 10.80
CA SER A 158 1.66 -1.62 11.04
C SER A 158 1.49 -0.14 10.73
N LEU A 159 0.26 0.19 10.37
CA LEU A 159 -0.27 1.54 10.34
C LEU A 159 -1.59 1.55 11.12
N SER A 160 -1.81 2.57 11.94
CA SER A 160 -3.10 2.83 12.55
C SER A 160 -3.42 4.31 12.66
N TYR A 161 -4.69 4.66 12.63
CA TYR A 161 -5.16 5.99 13.03
C TYR A 161 -6.58 5.90 13.57
N LYS A 162 -6.90 6.80 14.51
CA LYS A 162 -8.23 6.95 15.09
C LYS A 162 -8.77 8.33 14.76
N LEU A 163 -10.00 8.38 14.28
CA LEU A 163 -10.75 9.60 13.98
C LEU A 163 -11.95 9.68 14.89
N GLU A 164 -12.24 10.89 15.37
CA GLU A 164 -13.50 11.24 16.01
C GLU A 164 -14.34 12.01 15.01
N LEU A 165 -15.45 11.42 14.60
CA LEU A 165 -16.39 12.03 13.68
C LEU A 165 -17.25 13.06 14.46
N SER A 166 -17.48 14.20 13.83
CA SER A 166 -18.43 15.20 14.32
C SER A 166 -19.87 14.72 14.10
N SER A 167 -20.86 15.33 14.77
CA SER A 167 -22.27 14.93 14.64
C SER A 167 -22.84 15.08 13.22
N ASP A 168 -22.22 15.90 12.36
CA ASP A 168 -22.53 16.06 10.94
C ASP A 168 -21.82 15.03 10.03
N GLN A 169 -20.95 14.19 10.60
CA GLN A 169 -20.17 13.20 9.87
C GLN A 169 -20.70 11.80 10.16
N GLU A 170 -21.43 11.26 9.20
CA GLU A 170 -21.87 9.86 9.27
C GLU A 170 -20.80 8.92 8.71
N ILE A 171 -21.12 7.62 8.61
CA ILE A 171 -20.32 6.64 7.88
C ILE A 171 -21.04 6.39 6.56
N PRO A 172 -20.37 6.56 5.40
CA PRO A 172 -21.08 6.42 4.13
C PRO A 172 -21.55 4.98 3.97
N SER A 173 -22.81 4.81 3.58
CA SER A 173 -23.37 3.50 3.25
C SER A 173 -22.70 2.89 2.01
N ASP A 174 -22.13 3.72 1.14
CA ASP A 174 -21.42 3.37 -0.10
C ASP A 174 -19.89 3.32 0.07
N TRP A 175 -19.38 3.27 1.31
CA TRP A 175 -17.93 3.28 1.54
C TRP A 175 -17.23 2.14 0.81
N TYR A 176 -16.34 2.50 -0.13
CA TYR A 176 -15.55 1.56 -0.93
C TYR A 176 -14.40 0.98 -0.09
N PRO A 177 -14.47 -0.30 0.33
CA PRO A 177 -13.60 -0.82 1.36
C PRO A 177 -12.39 -1.53 0.74
N PHE A 178 -11.71 -0.90 -0.22
CA PHE A 178 -10.51 -1.49 -0.82
C PHE A 178 -9.32 -0.54 -0.73
N ALA A 179 -8.25 -1.02 -0.12
CA ALA A 179 -6.95 -0.39 -0.18
C ALA A 179 -6.28 -0.71 -1.53
N THR A 180 -5.64 0.27 -2.15
CA THR A 180 -4.81 0.02 -3.33
C THR A 180 -3.34 -0.08 -2.93
N VAL A 181 -2.69 -1.16 -3.29
CA VAL A 181 -1.29 -1.45 -2.99
C VAL A 181 -0.49 -1.42 -4.29
N GLN A 182 0.57 -0.63 -4.32
CA GLN A 182 1.49 -0.53 -5.46
C GLN A 182 2.93 -0.73 -4.99
N PHE A 183 3.73 -1.47 -5.74
CA PHE A 183 5.14 -1.70 -5.40
C PHE A 183 5.93 -2.19 -6.62
N VAL A 184 7.25 -2.17 -6.50
CA VAL A 184 8.19 -2.64 -7.53
C VAL A 184 9.02 -3.79 -6.98
N ILE A 185 9.20 -4.84 -7.77
CA ILE A 185 10.22 -5.87 -7.52
C ILE A 185 11.34 -5.67 -8.55
N PRO A 186 12.55 -5.27 -8.12
CA PRO A 186 13.72 -5.21 -8.99
C PRO A 186 14.14 -6.59 -9.47
N GLU A 187 14.77 -6.65 -10.65
CA GLU A 187 15.33 -7.89 -11.22
C GLU A 187 14.31 -9.03 -11.34
N ALA A 188 13.03 -8.68 -11.50
CA ALA A 188 11.93 -9.62 -11.60
C ALA A 188 11.09 -9.38 -12.84
N SER A 189 10.47 -10.47 -13.30
CA SER A 189 9.53 -10.50 -14.42
C SER A 189 8.22 -11.10 -13.96
N ALA A 190 7.14 -10.31 -14.00
CA ALA A 190 5.81 -10.77 -13.58
C ALA A 190 5.25 -11.86 -14.51
N SER A 191 5.64 -11.85 -15.79
CA SER A 191 5.23 -12.87 -16.78
C SER A 191 6.18 -14.06 -16.85
N GLY A 192 7.29 -14.04 -16.12
CA GLY A 192 8.39 -15.00 -16.30
C GLY A 192 9.13 -14.88 -17.64
N THR A 193 8.85 -13.84 -18.43
CA THR A 193 9.54 -13.59 -19.69
C THR A 193 10.96 -13.09 -19.41
N GLU A 194 11.94 -13.69 -20.08
CA GLU A 194 13.36 -13.35 -19.96
C GLU A 194 13.97 -13.04 -21.34
N VAL A 195 14.88 -12.07 -21.38
CA VAL A 195 15.67 -11.77 -22.57
C VAL A 195 16.82 -12.75 -22.63
N LYS A 196 16.76 -13.73 -23.55
CA LYS A 196 17.82 -14.74 -23.72
C LYS A 196 19.05 -14.19 -24.43
N SER A 197 18.82 -13.38 -25.47
CA SER A 197 19.89 -12.77 -26.26
C SER A 197 19.39 -11.47 -26.88
N LEU A 198 20.33 -10.55 -27.08
CA LEU A 198 20.16 -9.33 -27.86
C LEU A 198 21.41 -9.19 -28.70
N GLY A 199 21.27 -8.95 -30.00
CA GLY A 199 22.39 -8.89 -30.93
C GLY A 199 22.13 -7.91 -32.06
N VAL A 200 23.22 -7.42 -32.65
CA VAL A 200 23.19 -6.72 -33.94
C VAL A 200 23.87 -7.59 -34.98
N GLU A 201 23.53 -7.40 -36.26
CA GLU A 201 24.13 -8.17 -37.36
C GLU A 201 25.62 -7.87 -37.59
N ARG A 202 26.15 -6.79 -37.00
CA ARG A 202 27.57 -6.43 -37.11
C ARG A 202 28.45 -7.35 -36.27
N ASP A 203 29.64 -7.66 -36.76
CA ASP A 203 30.64 -8.45 -36.03
C ASP A 203 31.03 -7.81 -34.70
N VAL A 204 31.18 -6.48 -34.69
CA VAL A 204 31.46 -5.71 -33.46
C VAL A 204 30.16 -5.47 -32.70
N GLN A 205 30.03 -6.13 -31.55
CA GLN A 205 28.85 -6.02 -30.69
C GLN A 205 28.95 -4.81 -29.76
N PRO A 206 27.85 -4.03 -29.59
CA PRO A 206 27.83 -2.92 -28.64
C PRO A 206 27.76 -3.43 -27.20
N HIS A 207 28.03 -2.51 -26.26
CA HIS A 207 27.76 -2.76 -24.85
C HIS A 207 26.25 -2.85 -24.62
N LYS A 208 25.80 -3.87 -23.89
CA LYS A 208 24.37 -4.19 -23.70
C LYS A 208 24.03 -4.16 -22.22
N HIS A 209 22.93 -3.50 -21.90
CA HIS A 209 22.35 -3.52 -20.56
C HIS A 209 20.92 -4.01 -20.63
N VAL A 210 20.58 -4.97 -19.78
CA VAL A 210 19.22 -5.47 -19.59
C VAL A 210 18.82 -5.20 -18.16
N LEU A 211 17.69 -4.53 -17.97
CA LEU A 211 17.11 -4.25 -16.67
C LEU A 211 15.68 -4.75 -16.65
N GLN A 212 15.36 -5.57 -15.65
CA GLN A 212 14.02 -6.11 -15.43
C GLN A 212 13.43 -5.49 -14.18
N LYS A 213 12.17 -5.04 -14.27
CA LYS A 213 11.39 -4.51 -13.15
C LYS A 213 9.96 -4.97 -13.30
N ALA A 214 9.41 -5.56 -12.24
CA ALA A 214 8.01 -5.91 -12.16
C ALA A 214 7.27 -4.87 -11.32
N PHE A 215 6.25 -4.25 -11.91
CA PHE A 215 5.39 -3.28 -11.24
C PHE A 215 4.06 -3.95 -10.89
N TYR A 216 3.69 -3.91 -9.61
CA TYR A 216 2.46 -4.50 -9.11
C TYR A 216 1.48 -3.42 -8.69
N SER A 217 0.19 -3.67 -8.96
CA SER A 217 -0.93 -2.86 -8.50
C SER A 217 -2.07 -3.81 -8.15
N CYS A 218 -2.34 -3.99 -6.86
CA CYS A 218 -3.41 -4.87 -6.37
C CYS A 218 -4.38 -4.13 -5.45
N GLN A 219 -5.58 -4.70 -5.32
CA GLN A 219 -6.60 -4.24 -4.39
C GLN A 219 -6.69 -5.23 -3.23
N VAL A 220 -6.81 -4.70 -2.02
CA VAL A 220 -6.92 -5.46 -0.78
C VAL A 220 -8.17 -4.99 -0.06
N GLU A 221 -9.04 -5.93 0.25
CA GLU A 221 -10.26 -5.65 1.00
C GLU A 221 -9.94 -5.18 2.42
N ILE A 222 -10.68 -4.18 2.89
CA ILE A 222 -10.62 -3.62 4.22
C ILE A 222 -11.80 -4.20 5.00
N GLU A 223 -11.50 -5.03 5.99
CA GLU A 223 -12.50 -5.63 6.86
C GLU A 223 -13.25 -4.55 7.65
N LYS A 224 -14.59 -4.63 7.74
CA LYS A 224 -15.40 -3.66 8.48
C LYS A 224 -15.98 -4.30 9.74
N LYS A 225 -15.69 -3.71 10.91
CA LYS A 225 -16.21 -4.16 12.21
C LYS A 225 -17.02 -3.07 12.89
N TRP A 226 -18.22 -3.42 13.34
CA TRP A 226 -19.08 -2.54 14.12
C TRP A 226 -19.12 -3.02 15.56
N ILE A 227 -18.68 -2.17 16.48
CA ILE A 227 -18.83 -2.40 17.91
C ILE A 227 -20.11 -1.67 18.34
N ARG A 228 -21.16 -2.44 18.62
CA ARG A 228 -22.37 -1.91 19.25
C ARG A 228 -22.03 -1.54 20.69
N LEU A 229 -22.38 -0.33 21.11
CA LEU A 229 -22.35 0.04 22.51
C LEU A 229 -23.61 -0.55 23.16
N ASP A 230 -23.45 -1.30 24.25
CA ASP A 230 -24.60 -1.83 24.99
C ASP A 230 -25.48 -0.67 25.47
N GLY A 231 -26.72 -0.60 24.96
CA GLY A 231 -27.73 0.39 25.37
C GLY A 231 -28.41 1.18 24.25
N GLU A 232 -27.92 1.11 23.01
CA GLU A 232 -28.54 1.80 21.87
C GLU A 232 -29.41 0.81 21.07
N ASP A 233 -30.61 0.56 21.59
CA ASP A 233 -31.68 -0.14 20.88
C ASP A 233 -32.40 0.88 19.97
N PRO A 234 -32.28 0.78 18.63
CA PRO A 234 -32.91 1.73 17.70
C PRO A 234 -34.45 1.68 17.75
N ASP A 235 -35.05 0.65 18.35
CA ASP A 235 -36.50 0.49 18.47
C ASP A 235 -37.08 1.12 19.74
N LYS A 236 -36.25 1.66 20.64
CA LYS A 236 -36.71 2.47 21.79
C LYS A 236 -36.62 3.95 21.49
N ALA A 237 -37.53 4.44 20.64
CA ALA A 237 -37.88 5.84 20.64
C ALA A 237 -38.33 6.26 22.05
N GLY A 238 -37.56 7.12 22.71
CA GLY A 238 -37.81 7.59 24.05
C GLY A 238 -39.18 8.27 24.18
N SER A 239 -40.05 7.70 25.02
CA SER A 239 -41.22 8.45 25.50
C SER A 239 -40.74 9.51 26.49
N CYS A 240 -40.43 10.71 25.99
CA CYS A 240 -40.40 11.89 26.85
C CYS A 240 -41.84 12.21 27.25
N LEU A 241 -42.27 11.72 28.42
CA LEU A 241 -43.41 12.28 29.13
C LEU A 241 -42.97 13.63 29.71
N MET A 242 -43.46 14.70 29.09
CA MET A 242 -43.44 16.03 29.71
C MET A 242 -44.40 16.00 30.90
N GLN A 243 -43.88 16.35 32.07
CA GLN A 243 -44.62 16.48 33.32
C GLN A 243 -45.12 17.91 33.49
#